data_AF-A0A3C1DJH2-F1
#
_entry.id   AF-A0A3C1DJH2-F1
#
_cell.length_a   1.000
_cell.length_b   1.000
_cell.length_c   1.000
_cell.angle_alpha   90.00
_cell.angle_beta   90.00
_cell.angle_gamma   90.00
#
_symmetry.space_group_name_H-M   'P 1'
#
loop_
_entity.id
_entity.type
_entity.pdbx_description
1 polymer ?
#
loop_
_entity_poly.entity_id
_entity_poly.type
_entity_poly.pdbx_seq_one_letter_code
_entity_poly.pdbx_strand_id
1 'polypeptide(L)'
;MALATPAMASPAVDGKATTLVGSGSDTTHAVMQRLDAVYSGAPGCVVLAPTGTPQPLTGDCYSDTPVGTIPVNPDHDGVAQSYPLGSGTGINQLCQQGLANVASIDFARSSRGPKTGDCDGLQFTAFARDGISWHHFTKVGGANTPSNAVTNLTQDQLRKIFVTGEINNWSQVGGTSAPIVVYAAQAGSGTRTTFDGFVGGSSSSQIPAGNQATRVITENNAQQIVDNGEAANAIFYESYGRYQQATPGNSTGTAGAADSLGSIDGIAVTSTTVGDSTFPFGRSLYNVLRYPSEATKRYLDPVDGFLCRTDIDNVVSSITGRKLRSEINSAIAAEGFVPLAKGTVGGGRTGQSYCRLSMPKPDVTSASVGFTVNATDYASSSVRVTFSEQVVGVSGSSLAITTSGGAPVASSVSCINAAGASVACGSGPVLIADVSNSAALAPGTSYRVNASDAITDRAGNPIAGSSSADWVATGVVPTNVKRAQILGVGLVKSLKVKRSAVLPGSSNQGVGVSWRSTTSSVCKVKGNRVVAGKKKGTCKLVASAPETAEVFGAAATFKIKVKR
;
A
#
# COMPACT_ATOMS: atom_id res chain seq x y z
N MET A 1 17.16 15.07 44.53
CA MET A 1 17.22 15.59 43.15
C MET A 1 16.20 14.84 42.33
N ALA A 2 15.05 15.46 42.03
CA ALA A 2 14.07 14.91 41.12
C ALA A 2 14.59 15.11 39.69
N LEU A 3 14.76 14.02 38.95
CA LEU A 3 15.07 14.07 37.52
C LEU A 3 13.84 14.62 36.80
N ALA A 4 13.95 15.82 36.26
CA ALA A 4 12.94 16.39 35.37
C ALA A 4 12.82 15.47 34.15
N THR A 5 11.63 14.94 33.91
CA THR A 5 11.26 14.33 32.65
C THR A 5 11.43 15.38 31.54
N PRO A 6 12.13 15.09 30.43
CA PRO A 6 12.20 16.03 29.32
C PRO A 6 10.77 16.24 28.79
N ALA A 7 10.34 17.50 28.73
CA ALA A 7 9.12 17.87 28.03
C ALA A 7 9.26 17.41 26.58
N MET A 8 8.40 16.50 26.14
CA MET A 8 8.26 16.23 24.71
C MET A 8 7.80 17.53 24.06
N ALA A 9 8.65 18.13 23.24
CA ALA A 9 8.26 19.27 22.43
C ALA A 9 7.04 18.85 21.58
N SER A 10 5.94 19.59 21.69
CA SER A 10 4.77 19.39 20.85
C SER A 10 5.21 19.53 19.38
N PRO A 11 4.96 18.54 18.50
CA PRO A 11 5.37 18.61 17.10
C PRO A 11 4.68 19.78 16.41
N ALA A 12 5.42 20.46 15.52
CA ALA A 12 5.10 21.78 14.98
C ALA A 12 3.67 21.88 14.44
N VAL A 13 2.86 22.76 15.05
CA VAL A 13 1.65 23.34 14.48
C VAL A 13 2.13 24.29 13.38
N ASP A 14 1.72 24.07 12.14
CA ASP A 14 2.15 24.89 10.99
C ASP A 14 1.08 25.88 10.53
N GLY A 15 -0.08 25.85 11.20
CA GLY A 15 -1.21 26.73 10.96
C GLY A 15 -2.02 26.34 9.72
N LYS A 16 -1.73 25.19 9.08
CA LYS A 16 -2.32 24.81 7.80
C LYS A 16 -3.16 23.55 7.91
N ALA A 17 -4.43 23.67 7.50
CA ALA A 17 -5.34 22.54 7.51
C ALA A 17 -4.90 21.49 6.47
N THR A 18 -4.64 20.27 6.92
CA THR A 18 -4.35 19.12 6.06
C THR A 18 -5.60 18.25 5.90
N THR A 19 -5.85 17.75 4.69
CA THR A 19 -6.87 16.71 4.47
C THR A 19 -6.23 15.33 4.47
N LEU A 20 -6.56 14.53 5.48
CA LEU A 20 -6.16 13.13 5.58
C LEU A 20 -7.12 12.24 4.79
N VAL A 21 -6.60 11.21 4.11
CA VAL A 21 -7.39 10.26 3.32
C VAL A 21 -7.25 8.85 3.89
N GLY A 22 -8.37 8.30 4.37
CA GLY A 22 -8.48 6.91 4.81
C GLY A 22 -9.09 6.00 3.74
N SER A 23 -8.64 4.75 3.63
CA SER A 23 -9.18 3.74 2.69
C SER A 23 -9.23 2.35 3.32
N GLY A 24 -9.76 1.33 2.63
CA GLY A 24 -9.70 -0.06 3.07
C GLY A 24 -11.04 -0.61 3.55
N SER A 25 -11.09 -1.11 4.78
CA SER A 25 -12.20 -1.94 5.30
C SER A 25 -13.60 -1.37 5.07
N ASP A 26 -14.49 -2.23 4.57
CA ASP A 26 -15.94 -2.06 4.50
C ASP A 26 -16.55 -2.07 5.90
N THR A 27 -16.13 -3.02 6.74
CA THR A 27 -16.63 -3.15 8.12
C THR A 27 -16.47 -1.89 8.95
N THR A 28 -15.42 -1.09 8.76
CA THR A 28 -15.16 0.08 9.61
C THR A 28 -15.40 1.41 8.91
N HIS A 29 -15.84 1.39 7.64
CA HIS A 29 -16.01 2.63 6.86
C HIS A 29 -16.96 3.65 7.52
N ALA A 30 -18.18 3.25 7.88
CA ALA A 30 -19.17 4.19 8.42
C ALA A 30 -18.83 4.66 9.84
N VAL A 31 -18.25 3.80 10.70
CA VAL A 31 -17.78 4.24 12.02
C VAL A 31 -16.67 5.27 11.90
N MET A 32 -15.75 5.10 10.94
CA MET A 32 -14.71 6.09 10.70
C MET A 32 -15.30 7.42 10.21
N GLN A 33 -16.29 7.41 9.32
CA GLN A 33 -16.99 8.64 8.91
C GLN A 33 -17.62 9.40 10.08
N ARG A 34 -18.21 8.67 11.05
CA ARG A 34 -18.74 9.30 12.28
C ARG A 34 -17.63 9.87 13.14
N LEU A 35 -16.52 9.15 13.29
CA LEU A 35 -15.37 9.61 14.07
C LEU A 35 -14.70 10.85 13.44
N ASP A 36 -14.65 10.92 12.12
CA ASP A 36 -14.15 12.09 11.38
C ASP A 36 -15.00 13.35 11.68
N ALA A 37 -16.33 13.20 11.79
CA ALA A 37 -17.21 14.29 12.18
C ALA A 37 -16.94 14.77 13.62
N VAL A 38 -16.63 13.85 14.55
CA VAL A 38 -16.24 14.23 15.92
C VAL A 38 -14.89 14.94 15.94
N TYR A 39 -13.90 14.46 15.16
CA TYR A 39 -12.58 15.10 15.04
C TYR A 39 -12.67 16.50 14.44
N SER A 40 -13.51 16.69 13.42
CA SER A 40 -13.77 17.99 12.79
C SER A 40 -14.40 19.00 13.76
N GLY A 41 -15.12 18.54 14.79
CA GLY A 41 -15.68 19.39 15.84
C GLY A 41 -14.77 19.57 17.05
N ALA A 42 -13.54 19.06 17.03
CA ALA A 42 -12.61 19.16 18.14
C ALA A 42 -11.95 20.56 18.18
N PRO A 43 -11.55 21.06 19.36
CA PRO A 43 -10.92 22.38 19.47
C PRO A 43 -9.59 22.46 18.72
N GLY A 44 -9.40 23.60 18.04
CA GLY A 44 -8.25 23.92 17.20
C GLY A 44 -7.91 25.41 17.24
N CYS A 45 -7.13 25.90 16.28
CA CYS A 45 -6.71 27.29 16.18
C CYS A 45 -7.88 28.25 15.86
N VAL A 46 -7.60 29.56 15.90
CA VAL A 46 -8.56 30.59 15.47
C VAL A 46 -8.48 30.72 13.95
N VAL A 47 -9.60 30.49 13.24
CA VAL A 47 -9.69 30.65 11.76
C VAL A 47 -10.36 31.96 11.33
N LEU A 48 -11.11 32.61 12.23
CA LEU A 48 -11.80 33.85 11.93
C LEU A 48 -10.91 35.07 12.22
N ALA A 49 -10.82 35.96 11.25
CA ALA A 49 -10.18 37.26 11.38
C ALA A 49 -10.99 38.16 12.32
N PRO A 50 -10.34 39.04 13.11
CA PRO A 50 -11.00 40.03 13.93
C PRO A 50 -11.90 40.96 13.12
N THR A 51 -12.96 41.46 13.75
CA THR A 51 -13.87 42.45 13.16
C THR A 51 -13.10 43.63 12.56
N GLY A 52 -13.42 43.96 11.30
CA GLY A 52 -12.74 45.05 10.57
C GLY A 52 -11.51 44.61 9.78
N THR A 53 -11.10 43.34 9.86
CA THR A 53 -10.04 42.76 9.02
C THR A 53 -10.66 41.89 7.92
N PRO A 54 -10.18 41.96 6.66
CA PRO A 54 -10.62 41.04 5.62
C PRO A 54 -10.34 39.58 6.02
N GLN A 55 -11.35 38.73 5.95
CA GLN A 55 -11.23 37.31 6.26
C GLN A 55 -10.40 36.59 5.18
N PRO A 56 -9.28 35.92 5.54
CA PRO A 56 -8.61 34.99 4.64
C PRO A 56 -9.52 33.80 4.36
N LEU A 57 -9.72 33.48 3.07
CA LEU A 57 -10.58 32.37 2.62
C LEU A 57 -9.75 31.12 2.27
N THR A 58 -8.63 30.89 2.96
CA THR A 58 -7.74 29.75 2.70
C THR A 58 -8.11 28.51 3.49
N GLY A 59 -8.85 28.67 4.61
CA GLY A 59 -9.15 27.59 5.55
C GLY A 59 -8.06 27.36 6.60
N ASP A 60 -6.94 28.07 6.49
CA ASP A 60 -5.82 28.02 7.44
C ASP A 60 -6.14 28.78 8.74
N CYS A 61 -5.32 28.54 9.75
CA CYS A 61 -5.33 29.30 10.98
C CYS A 61 -5.05 30.79 10.71
N TYR A 62 -5.91 31.67 11.23
CA TYR A 62 -5.63 33.10 11.33
C TYR A 62 -4.59 33.38 12.43
N SER A 63 -4.64 32.61 13.53
CA SER A 63 -3.62 32.60 14.58
C SER A 63 -3.47 31.20 15.14
N ASP A 64 -2.21 30.76 15.29
CA ASP A 64 -1.84 29.46 15.87
C ASP A 64 -2.15 29.36 17.38
N THR A 65 -2.73 30.40 17.97
CA THR A 65 -3.22 30.36 19.35
C THR A 65 -4.38 29.37 19.45
N PRO A 66 -4.24 28.27 20.21
CA PRO A 66 -5.32 27.31 20.37
C PRO A 66 -6.57 27.93 21.00
N VAL A 67 -7.74 27.56 20.49
CA VAL A 67 -9.01 27.78 21.18
C VAL A 67 -9.18 26.67 22.23
N GLY A 68 -8.96 27.00 23.51
CA GLY A 68 -9.03 26.05 24.63
C GLY A 68 -7.66 25.58 25.15
N THR A 69 -7.64 24.83 26.25
CA THR A 69 -6.41 24.43 26.95
C THR A 69 -5.68 23.23 26.33
N ILE A 70 -6.36 22.40 25.53
CA ILE A 70 -5.77 21.25 24.83
C ILE A 70 -6.25 21.28 23.37
N PRO A 71 -5.40 21.71 22.41
CA PRO A 71 -5.74 21.61 20.99
C PRO A 71 -5.74 20.15 20.57
N VAL A 72 -6.92 19.62 20.26
CA VAL A 72 -7.09 18.22 19.82
C VAL A 72 -6.92 18.13 18.31
N ASN A 73 -7.42 19.12 17.58
CA ASN A 73 -7.23 19.31 16.15
C ASN A 73 -6.65 20.72 15.90
N PRO A 74 -5.39 20.99 16.31
CA PRO A 74 -4.80 22.33 16.31
C PRO A 74 -4.91 23.08 14.98
N ASP A 75 -4.73 22.41 13.85
CA ASP A 75 -4.72 23.04 12.52
C ASP A 75 -6.09 22.93 11.79
N HIS A 76 -7.13 22.42 12.47
CA HIS A 76 -8.42 22.05 11.85
C HIS A 76 -8.25 21.10 10.66
N ASP A 77 -7.39 20.10 10.81
CA ASP A 77 -7.21 19.01 9.85
C ASP A 77 -8.54 18.32 9.56
N GLY A 78 -8.80 18.08 8.28
CA GLY A 78 -9.97 17.34 7.81
C GLY A 78 -9.64 15.87 7.54
N VAL A 79 -10.66 15.02 7.56
CA VAL A 79 -10.50 13.60 7.19
C VAL A 79 -11.54 13.23 6.14
N ALA A 80 -11.10 12.56 5.08
CA ALA A 80 -11.93 12.02 4.02
C ALA A 80 -11.79 10.49 3.95
N GLN A 81 -12.91 9.81 3.77
CA GLN A 81 -12.95 8.35 3.68
C GLN A 81 -13.20 7.94 2.24
N SER A 82 -12.17 7.36 1.61
CA SER A 82 -12.32 6.68 0.32
C SER A 82 -13.32 5.53 0.42
N TYR A 83 -13.98 5.23 -0.70
CA TYR A 83 -14.88 4.10 -0.83
C TYR A 83 -14.19 2.81 -0.36
N PRO A 84 -14.87 1.95 0.41
CA PRO A 84 -14.24 0.75 0.95
C PRO A 84 -13.92 -0.28 -0.15
N LEU A 85 -12.78 -0.96 0.01
CA LEU A 85 -12.23 -1.93 -0.94
C LEU A 85 -11.78 -3.24 -0.26
N GLY A 86 -12.09 -3.41 1.03
CA GLY A 86 -11.54 -4.47 1.88
C GLY A 86 -10.28 -4.07 2.65
N SER A 87 -10.11 -4.64 3.84
CA SER A 87 -8.98 -4.36 4.74
C SER A 87 -7.62 -4.69 4.10
N GLY A 88 -7.52 -5.85 3.43
CA GLY A 88 -6.29 -6.27 2.75
C GLY A 88 -5.92 -5.35 1.61
N THR A 89 -6.90 -4.91 0.82
CA THR A 89 -6.70 -3.97 -0.28
C THR A 89 -6.24 -2.60 0.21
N GLY A 90 -6.86 -2.08 1.28
CA GLY A 90 -6.42 -0.81 1.89
C GLY A 90 -5.01 -0.88 2.46
N ILE A 91 -4.64 -1.99 3.11
CA ILE A 91 -3.28 -2.19 3.61
C ILE A 91 -2.27 -2.30 2.45
N ASN A 92 -2.62 -3.01 1.37
CA ASN A 92 -1.78 -3.05 0.17
C ASN A 92 -1.63 -1.66 -0.46
N GLN A 93 -2.69 -0.85 -0.49
CA GLN A 93 -2.64 0.53 -0.95
C GLN A 93 -1.65 1.36 -0.11
N LEU A 94 -1.62 1.17 1.21
CA LEU A 94 -0.65 1.81 2.11
C LEU A 94 0.78 1.28 1.90
N CYS A 95 0.93 -0.01 1.57
CA CYS A 95 2.22 -0.63 1.25
C CYS A 95 2.81 -0.14 -0.08
N GLN A 96 1.95 0.21 -1.05
CA GLN A 96 2.32 0.46 -2.45
C GLN A 96 2.25 1.94 -2.84
N GLN A 97 2.23 2.84 -1.86
CA GLN A 97 2.26 4.30 -2.06
C GLN A 97 3.37 4.70 -3.05
N GLY A 98 3.04 5.56 -4.01
CA GLY A 98 3.96 6.05 -5.04
C GLY A 98 4.06 5.18 -6.31
N LEU A 99 3.46 3.99 -6.33
CA LEU A 99 3.37 3.19 -7.55
C LEU A 99 2.26 3.69 -8.50
N ALA A 100 2.42 3.40 -9.79
CA ALA A 100 1.39 3.69 -10.78
C ALA A 100 0.08 2.97 -10.44
N ASN A 101 -1.06 3.66 -10.60
CA ASN A 101 -2.41 3.17 -10.28
C ASN A 101 -2.66 2.87 -8.79
N VAL A 102 -1.83 3.41 -7.89
CA VAL A 102 -2.08 3.36 -6.44
C VAL A 102 -2.35 4.76 -5.95
N ALA A 103 -3.59 5.01 -5.50
CA ALA A 103 -3.95 6.31 -4.94
C ALA A 103 -3.29 6.53 -3.58
N SER A 104 -2.87 7.77 -3.32
CA SER A 104 -2.26 8.15 -2.05
C SER A 104 -3.28 8.07 -0.92
N ILE A 105 -2.89 7.47 0.21
CA ILE A 105 -3.70 7.42 1.44
C ILE A 105 -2.79 7.63 2.65
N ASP A 106 -3.34 8.24 3.69
CA ASP A 106 -2.62 8.52 4.94
C ASP A 106 -2.73 7.36 5.94
N PHE A 107 -3.83 6.61 5.88
CA PHE A 107 -4.03 5.42 6.71
C PHE A 107 -4.98 4.42 6.05
N ALA A 108 -4.86 3.15 6.45
CA ALA A 108 -5.80 2.11 6.07
C ALA A 108 -6.70 1.74 7.25
N ARG A 109 -8.00 1.62 7.01
CA ARG A 109 -8.96 1.04 7.92
C ARG A 109 -8.91 -0.49 7.81
N SER A 110 -8.94 -1.20 8.93
CA SER A 110 -8.85 -2.67 8.94
C SER A 110 -9.75 -3.32 9.98
N SER A 111 -10.45 -4.38 9.59
CA SER A 111 -11.23 -5.26 10.47
C SER A 111 -10.54 -6.60 10.73
N ARG A 112 -9.22 -6.65 10.49
CA ARG A 112 -8.32 -7.75 10.83
C ARG A 112 -7.03 -7.22 11.47
N GLY A 113 -6.41 -8.04 12.31
CA GLY A 113 -5.09 -7.75 12.89
C GLY A 113 -3.93 -7.99 11.92
N PRO A 114 -2.67 -7.78 12.34
CA PRO A 114 -1.50 -8.08 11.52
C PRO A 114 -1.47 -9.54 11.06
N LYS A 115 -0.93 -9.81 9.87
CA LYS A 115 -0.77 -11.17 9.35
C LYS A 115 0.53 -11.34 8.56
N THR A 116 0.93 -12.58 8.35
CA THR A 116 2.04 -12.92 7.44
C THR A 116 1.75 -12.40 6.03
N GLY A 117 2.74 -11.75 5.42
CA GLY A 117 2.64 -11.14 4.09
C GLY A 117 2.22 -9.67 4.09
N ASP A 118 1.93 -9.09 5.27
CA ASP A 118 1.89 -7.65 5.42
C ASP A 118 3.27 -7.03 5.20
N CYS A 119 3.32 -5.81 4.64
CA CYS A 119 4.58 -5.10 4.51
C CYS A 119 5.08 -4.54 5.84
N ASP A 120 6.38 -4.27 5.92
CA ASP A 120 7.00 -3.73 7.13
C ASP A 120 6.62 -2.26 7.38
N GLY A 121 6.81 -1.85 8.63
CA GLY A 121 6.53 -0.49 9.11
C GLY A 121 5.05 -0.20 9.35
N LEU A 122 4.18 -1.21 9.29
CA LEU A 122 2.76 -1.07 9.63
C LEU A 122 2.55 -1.04 11.15
N GLN A 123 1.73 -0.10 11.59
CA GLN A 123 1.27 0.00 12.97
C GLN A 123 -0.24 -0.19 13.01
N PHE A 124 -0.72 -1.27 13.63
CA PHE A 124 -2.16 -1.51 13.79
C PHE A 124 -2.61 -0.96 15.13
N THR A 125 -3.34 0.15 15.10
CA THR A 125 -3.93 0.80 16.27
C THR A 125 -5.38 0.35 16.41
N ALA A 126 -5.64 -0.58 17.34
CA ALA A 126 -6.99 -1.03 17.66
C ALA A 126 -7.75 0.07 18.40
N PHE A 127 -8.98 0.38 17.97
CA PHE A 127 -9.81 1.44 18.58
C PHE A 127 -11.17 0.93 19.09
N ALA A 128 -11.63 -0.23 18.62
CA ALA A 128 -12.90 -0.84 19.01
C ALA A 128 -12.84 -2.37 18.95
N ARG A 129 -13.87 -3.02 19.49
CA ARG A 129 -14.12 -4.46 19.34
C ARG A 129 -15.40 -4.75 18.58
N ASP A 130 -15.39 -5.90 17.92
CA ASP A 130 -16.49 -6.46 17.14
C ASP A 130 -16.52 -7.98 17.31
N GLY A 131 -17.64 -8.61 16.98
CA GLY A 131 -17.77 -10.07 16.90
C GLY A 131 -18.06 -10.49 15.47
N ILE A 132 -17.55 -11.65 15.05
CA ILE A 132 -17.96 -12.28 13.79
C ILE A 132 -18.77 -13.52 14.15
N SER A 133 -20.05 -13.54 13.78
CA SER A 133 -20.85 -14.75 13.95
C SER A 133 -21.32 -15.31 12.62
N TRP A 134 -21.78 -16.57 12.64
CA TRP A 134 -22.40 -17.18 11.49
C TRP A 134 -23.82 -16.62 11.30
N HIS A 135 -24.14 -16.30 10.06
CA HIS A 135 -25.40 -15.74 9.61
C HIS A 135 -26.20 -16.81 8.88
N HIS A 136 -27.51 -16.85 9.14
CA HIS A 136 -28.45 -17.69 8.42
C HIS A 136 -29.81 -17.02 8.31
N PHE A 137 -30.58 -17.39 7.30
CA PHE A 137 -31.97 -16.98 7.17
C PHE A 137 -32.84 -17.92 8.00
N THR A 138 -33.73 -17.38 8.83
CA THR A 138 -34.76 -18.12 9.57
C THR A 138 -36.05 -18.23 8.76
N LYS A 139 -36.33 -17.25 7.89
CA LYS A 139 -37.44 -17.28 6.94
C LYS A 139 -37.06 -16.77 5.56
N VAL A 140 -37.69 -17.32 4.53
CA VAL A 140 -37.66 -16.84 3.15
C VAL A 140 -39.06 -16.98 2.56
N GLY A 141 -39.58 -15.92 1.92
CA GLY A 141 -40.94 -15.93 1.36
C GLY A 141 -42.05 -16.18 2.40
N GLY A 142 -41.79 -15.85 3.67
CA GLY A 142 -42.73 -16.07 4.78
C GLY A 142 -42.70 -17.50 5.38
N ALA A 143 -41.94 -18.43 4.78
CA ALA A 143 -41.80 -19.79 5.28
C ALA A 143 -40.50 -19.98 6.07
N ASN A 144 -40.51 -20.87 7.06
CA ASN A 144 -39.31 -21.23 7.82
C ASN A 144 -38.29 -21.92 6.90
N THR A 145 -37.03 -21.57 7.04
CA THR A 145 -35.91 -22.23 6.36
C THR A 145 -35.50 -23.53 7.06
N PRO A 146 -34.70 -24.39 6.40
CA PRO A 146 -34.12 -25.57 7.05
C PRO A 146 -33.25 -25.29 8.28
N SER A 147 -32.61 -24.12 8.35
CA SER A 147 -31.78 -23.72 9.49
C SER A 147 -32.57 -22.98 10.59
N ASN A 148 -33.87 -22.75 10.44
CA ASN A 148 -34.67 -21.96 11.38
C ASN A 148 -34.61 -22.46 12.85
N ALA A 149 -34.44 -23.76 13.07
CA ALA A 149 -34.31 -24.34 14.41
C ALA A 149 -32.86 -24.37 14.92
N VAL A 150 -31.87 -24.09 14.07
CA VAL A 150 -30.45 -24.07 14.43
C VAL A 150 -30.15 -22.69 14.99
N THR A 151 -29.83 -22.63 16.28
CA THR A 151 -29.52 -21.37 16.98
C THR A 151 -28.09 -21.30 17.48
N ASN A 152 -27.37 -22.43 17.46
CA ASN A 152 -26.02 -22.55 17.96
C ASN A 152 -25.20 -23.54 17.12
N LEU A 153 -23.94 -23.18 16.85
CA LEU A 153 -22.95 -24.08 16.26
C LEU A 153 -21.68 -24.05 17.10
N THR A 154 -20.97 -25.16 17.20
CA THR A 154 -19.63 -25.18 17.80
C THR A 154 -18.59 -24.67 16.80
N GLN A 155 -17.43 -24.23 17.29
CA GLN A 155 -16.31 -23.87 16.43
C GLN A 155 -15.90 -25.04 15.50
N ASP A 156 -15.92 -26.27 16.00
CA ASP A 156 -15.64 -27.48 15.21
C ASP A 156 -16.69 -27.71 14.12
N GLN A 157 -17.98 -27.49 14.41
CA GLN A 157 -19.04 -27.57 13.40
C GLN A 157 -18.86 -26.50 12.32
N LEU A 158 -18.53 -25.25 12.70
CA LEU A 158 -18.23 -24.19 11.74
C LEU A 158 -17.05 -24.55 10.84
N ARG A 159 -15.98 -25.13 11.40
CA ARG A 159 -14.85 -25.66 10.61
C ARG A 159 -15.31 -26.75 9.64
N LYS A 160 -16.13 -27.69 10.10
CA LYS A 160 -16.64 -28.79 9.27
C LYS A 160 -17.59 -28.32 8.16
N ILE A 161 -18.29 -27.21 8.36
CA ILE A 161 -19.15 -26.58 7.36
C ILE A 161 -18.35 -25.78 6.33
N PHE A 162 -17.49 -24.86 6.79
CA PHE A 162 -16.84 -23.88 5.92
C PHE A 162 -15.53 -24.38 5.29
N VAL A 163 -14.82 -25.29 5.96
CA VAL A 163 -13.47 -25.71 5.56
C VAL A 163 -13.44 -27.13 5.02
N THR A 164 -13.96 -28.12 5.76
CA THR A 164 -13.79 -29.54 5.38
C THR A 164 -14.96 -30.12 4.58
N GLY A 165 -16.17 -29.61 4.76
CA GLY A 165 -17.38 -30.11 4.09
C GLY A 165 -17.96 -31.39 4.71
N GLU A 166 -17.43 -31.84 5.86
CA GLU A 166 -17.94 -33.00 6.61
C GLU A 166 -19.37 -32.79 7.11
N ILE A 167 -19.74 -31.53 7.36
CA ILE A 167 -21.12 -31.12 7.61
C ILE A 167 -21.58 -30.32 6.40
N ASN A 168 -22.49 -30.92 5.62
CA ASN A 168 -23.01 -30.35 4.38
C ASN A 168 -24.54 -30.41 4.30
N ASN A 169 -25.21 -30.85 5.37
CA ASN A 169 -26.66 -30.89 5.49
C ASN A 169 -27.12 -30.35 6.86
N TRP A 170 -28.15 -29.51 6.86
CA TRP A 170 -28.67 -28.87 8.07
C TRP A 170 -29.16 -29.87 9.13
N SER A 171 -29.62 -31.06 8.73
CA SER A 171 -30.01 -32.12 9.67
C SER A 171 -28.87 -32.64 10.55
N GLN A 172 -27.62 -32.49 10.12
CA GLN A 172 -26.44 -32.89 10.91
C GLN A 172 -26.19 -31.95 12.11
N VAL A 173 -26.86 -30.80 12.15
CA VAL A 173 -26.72 -29.77 13.20
C VAL A 173 -28.07 -29.36 13.81
N GLY A 174 -29.10 -30.19 13.65
CA GLY A 174 -30.42 -29.99 14.28
C GLY A 174 -31.42 -29.19 13.44
N GLY A 175 -31.10 -28.86 12.19
CA GLY A 175 -32.06 -28.31 11.23
C GLY A 175 -32.89 -29.39 10.54
N THR A 176 -33.72 -28.99 9.57
CA THR A 176 -34.41 -29.97 8.71
C THR A 176 -33.48 -30.46 7.59
N SER A 177 -33.79 -31.61 7.00
CA SER A 177 -32.94 -32.20 5.97
C SER A 177 -32.90 -31.35 4.70
N ALA A 178 -31.80 -30.63 4.49
CA ALA A 178 -31.52 -29.84 3.29
C ALA A 178 -30.00 -29.58 3.18
N PRO A 179 -29.46 -29.42 1.95
CA PRO A 179 -28.05 -29.09 1.77
C PRO A 179 -27.71 -27.73 2.38
N ILE A 180 -26.47 -27.58 2.86
CA ILE A 180 -25.91 -26.30 3.30
C ILE A 180 -25.25 -25.62 2.11
N VAL A 181 -25.62 -24.36 1.86
CA VAL A 181 -25.01 -23.53 0.80
C VAL A 181 -24.07 -22.51 1.43
N VAL A 182 -22.77 -22.74 1.29
CA VAL A 182 -21.74 -21.85 1.87
C VAL A 182 -21.56 -20.60 1.01
N TYR A 183 -21.57 -19.44 1.67
CA TYR A 183 -21.15 -18.15 1.13
C TYR A 183 -19.88 -17.67 1.82
N ALA A 184 -19.07 -16.87 1.11
CA ALA A 184 -17.87 -16.27 1.66
C ALA A 184 -17.73 -14.81 1.20
N ALA A 185 -16.96 -14.02 1.95
CA ALA A 185 -16.68 -12.65 1.57
C ALA A 185 -15.54 -12.56 0.55
N GLN A 186 -15.52 -11.46 -0.19
CA GLN A 186 -14.57 -11.17 -1.26
C GLN A 186 -13.10 -11.24 -0.82
N ALA A 187 -12.21 -11.49 -1.77
CA ALA A 187 -10.77 -11.41 -1.55
C ALA A 187 -10.39 -10.02 -1.03
N GLY A 188 -9.48 -9.96 -0.06
CA GLY A 188 -9.12 -8.70 0.61
C GLY A 188 -10.03 -8.31 1.79
N SER A 189 -11.13 -9.03 2.04
CA SER A 189 -11.97 -8.80 3.22
C SER A 189 -11.23 -9.07 4.53
N GLY A 190 -11.36 -8.13 5.48
CA GLY A 190 -10.84 -8.32 6.85
C GLY A 190 -11.69 -9.29 7.66
N THR A 191 -13.01 -9.25 7.44
CA THR A 191 -13.97 -10.19 8.04
C THR A 191 -13.69 -11.62 7.60
N ARG A 192 -13.47 -11.86 6.30
CA ARG A 192 -13.02 -13.19 5.83
C ARG A 192 -11.69 -13.60 6.46
N THR A 193 -10.68 -12.74 6.39
CA THR A 193 -9.34 -13.07 6.90
C THR A 193 -9.38 -13.49 8.38
N THR A 194 -10.19 -12.79 9.18
CA THR A 194 -10.32 -13.08 10.61
C THR A 194 -11.13 -14.35 10.85
N PHE A 195 -12.24 -14.54 10.14
CA PHE A 195 -13.05 -15.75 10.24
C PHE A 195 -12.28 -17.01 9.82
N ASP A 196 -11.54 -16.95 8.70
CA ASP A 196 -10.66 -18.02 8.21
C ASP A 196 -9.63 -18.43 9.28
N GLY A 197 -9.11 -17.45 10.03
CA GLY A 197 -8.22 -17.68 11.17
C GLY A 197 -8.89 -18.46 12.30
N PHE A 198 -10.14 -18.13 12.64
CA PHE A 198 -10.89 -18.81 13.69
C PHE A 198 -11.27 -20.24 13.31
N VAL A 199 -11.73 -20.48 12.08
CA VAL A 199 -12.09 -21.83 11.62
C VAL A 199 -10.88 -22.65 11.16
N GLY A 200 -9.69 -22.05 11.14
CA GLY A 200 -8.43 -22.72 10.81
C GLY A 200 -8.34 -23.17 9.36
N GLY A 201 -8.84 -22.37 8.42
CA GLY A 201 -8.82 -22.66 6.98
C GLY A 201 -9.64 -21.67 6.16
N SER A 202 -9.57 -21.78 4.83
CA SER A 202 -10.33 -20.86 3.94
C SER A 202 -11.83 -21.16 4.00
N SER A 203 -12.64 -20.19 4.40
CA SER A 203 -14.11 -20.29 4.42
C SER A 203 -14.75 -20.44 3.03
N SER A 204 -14.00 -20.15 1.96
CA SER A 204 -14.44 -20.39 0.59
C SER A 204 -14.15 -21.81 0.08
N SER A 205 -13.60 -22.71 0.90
CA SER A 205 -13.15 -24.04 0.46
C SER A 205 -14.31 -24.90 -0.02
N GLN A 206 -15.49 -24.72 0.57
CA GLN A 206 -16.70 -25.47 0.24
C GLN A 206 -17.59 -24.77 -0.80
N ILE A 207 -17.07 -23.72 -1.46
CA ILE A 207 -17.75 -23.09 -2.60
C ILE A 207 -17.27 -23.76 -3.89
N PRO A 208 -18.17 -24.38 -4.68
CA PRO A 208 -17.78 -24.96 -5.96
C PRO A 208 -17.19 -23.92 -6.91
N ALA A 209 -16.19 -24.32 -7.71
CA ALA A 209 -15.50 -23.40 -8.63
C ALA A 209 -16.46 -22.63 -9.57
N GLY A 210 -17.52 -23.29 -10.04
CA GLY A 210 -18.55 -22.67 -10.90
C GLY A 210 -19.45 -21.66 -10.20
N ASN A 211 -19.42 -21.60 -8.86
CA ASN A 211 -20.26 -20.72 -8.05
C ASN A 211 -19.46 -19.57 -7.40
N GLN A 212 -18.16 -19.47 -7.63
CA GLN A 212 -17.32 -18.44 -7.02
C GLN A 212 -17.80 -17.02 -7.36
N ALA A 213 -18.30 -16.79 -8.58
CA ALA A 213 -18.78 -15.48 -9.01
C ALA A 213 -20.09 -15.03 -8.30
N THR A 214 -20.87 -15.96 -7.75
CA THR A 214 -22.15 -15.65 -7.10
C THR A 214 -22.11 -15.81 -5.59
N ARG A 215 -21.36 -16.80 -5.07
CA ARG A 215 -21.28 -17.12 -3.63
C ARG A 215 -20.09 -16.48 -2.91
N VAL A 216 -19.18 -15.84 -3.65
CA VAL A 216 -18.21 -14.90 -3.08
C VAL A 216 -18.75 -13.49 -3.25
N ILE A 217 -19.24 -12.93 -2.15
CA ILE A 217 -20.00 -11.67 -2.13
C ILE A 217 -19.23 -10.59 -1.37
N THR A 218 -19.68 -9.34 -1.43
CA THR A 218 -19.14 -8.28 -0.56
C THR A 218 -19.42 -8.61 0.91
N GLU A 219 -18.44 -8.41 1.78
CA GLU A 219 -18.60 -8.66 3.22
C GLU A 219 -19.77 -7.87 3.82
N ASN A 220 -20.51 -8.51 4.73
CA ASN A 220 -21.70 -7.92 5.38
C ASN A 220 -22.81 -7.50 4.39
N ASN A 221 -22.95 -8.23 3.26
CA ASN A 221 -24.00 -7.99 2.27
C ASN A 221 -24.91 -9.23 2.10
N ALA A 222 -25.67 -9.57 3.13
CA ALA A 222 -26.60 -10.71 3.08
C ALA A 222 -27.69 -10.57 2.00
N GLN A 223 -27.99 -9.36 1.51
CA GLN A 223 -28.97 -9.14 0.44
C GLN A 223 -28.59 -9.89 -0.85
N GLN A 224 -27.30 -9.95 -1.21
CA GLN A 224 -26.87 -10.66 -2.42
C GLN A 224 -27.19 -12.17 -2.38
N ILE A 225 -27.28 -12.76 -1.19
CA ILE A 225 -27.68 -14.17 -1.01
C ILE A 225 -29.16 -14.38 -1.36
N VAL A 226 -30.00 -13.40 -1.03
CA VAL A 226 -31.42 -13.39 -1.39
C VAL A 226 -31.58 -13.20 -2.90
N ASP A 227 -30.84 -12.26 -3.49
CA ASP A 227 -30.87 -11.97 -4.93
C ASP A 227 -30.46 -13.18 -5.78
N ASN A 228 -29.53 -13.99 -5.27
CA ASN A 228 -29.11 -15.25 -5.89
C ASN A 228 -30.14 -16.37 -5.74
N GLY A 229 -31.20 -16.20 -4.95
CA GLY A 229 -32.25 -17.20 -4.72
C GLY A 229 -31.81 -18.39 -3.84
N GLU A 230 -30.71 -18.27 -3.09
CA GLU A 230 -30.15 -19.37 -2.30
C GLU A 230 -30.32 -19.22 -0.78
N ALA A 231 -30.91 -18.09 -0.33
CA ALA A 231 -31.05 -17.71 1.07
C ALA A 231 -31.61 -18.82 1.97
N ALA A 232 -32.57 -19.62 1.50
CA ALA A 232 -33.21 -20.66 2.32
C ALA A 232 -32.19 -21.67 2.88
N ASN A 233 -31.15 -22.00 2.13
CA ASN A 233 -30.16 -23.01 2.51
C ASN A 233 -28.80 -22.41 2.89
N ALA A 234 -28.68 -21.08 2.83
CA ALA A 234 -27.40 -20.41 2.93
C ALA A 234 -26.87 -20.33 4.37
N ILE A 235 -25.56 -20.42 4.49
CA ILE A 235 -24.81 -20.01 5.67
C ILE A 235 -23.72 -19.03 5.24
N PHE A 236 -23.58 -17.95 6.01
CA PHE A 236 -22.56 -16.93 5.82
C PHE A 236 -21.94 -16.56 7.17
N TYR A 237 -21.07 -15.55 7.21
CA TYR A 237 -20.53 -14.99 8.44
C TYR A 237 -20.46 -13.48 8.33
N GLU A 238 -20.80 -12.78 9.40
CA GLU A 238 -21.01 -11.33 9.36
C GLU A 238 -20.52 -10.65 10.64
N SER A 239 -20.10 -9.40 10.50
CA SER A 239 -19.83 -8.50 11.62
C SER A 239 -21.09 -8.25 12.42
N TYR A 240 -21.01 -8.45 13.73
CA TYR A 240 -22.08 -8.09 14.67
C TYR A 240 -22.45 -6.62 14.56
N GLY A 241 -21.46 -5.73 14.54
CA GLY A 241 -21.74 -4.29 14.44
C GLY A 241 -22.50 -3.93 13.16
N ARG A 242 -22.13 -4.53 12.02
CA ARG A 242 -22.85 -4.32 10.75
C ARG A 242 -24.25 -4.90 10.75
N TYR A 243 -24.42 -6.11 11.28
CA TYR A 243 -25.74 -6.70 11.44
C TYR A 243 -26.67 -5.83 12.31
N GLN A 244 -26.13 -5.19 13.36
CA GLN A 244 -26.90 -4.26 14.21
C GLN A 244 -27.35 -2.97 13.50
N GLN A 245 -26.73 -2.60 12.38
CA GLN A 245 -27.16 -1.42 11.59
C GLN A 245 -28.37 -1.71 10.71
N ALA A 246 -28.72 -2.98 10.53
CA ALA A 246 -29.83 -3.39 9.70
C ALA A 246 -31.13 -3.51 10.50
N THR A 247 -32.24 -3.80 9.83
CA THR A 247 -33.52 -4.00 10.52
C THR A 247 -33.44 -5.25 11.41
N PRO A 248 -33.77 -5.17 12.71
CA PRO A 248 -33.70 -6.34 13.59
C PRO A 248 -34.48 -7.53 13.06
N GLY A 249 -33.79 -8.66 12.88
CA GLY A 249 -34.36 -9.91 12.37
C GLY A 249 -34.68 -9.91 10.87
N ASN A 250 -34.29 -8.87 10.13
CA ASN A 250 -34.34 -8.84 8.67
C ASN A 250 -33.25 -7.91 8.14
N SER A 251 -32.01 -8.36 8.16
CA SER A 251 -30.86 -7.54 7.78
C SER A 251 -30.88 -7.11 6.31
N THR A 252 -31.58 -7.87 5.47
CA THR A 252 -31.71 -7.62 4.03
C THR A 252 -32.82 -6.62 3.72
N GLY A 253 -33.80 -6.44 4.62
CA GLY A 253 -35.01 -5.65 4.35
C GLY A 253 -35.94 -6.30 3.31
N THR A 254 -35.65 -7.52 2.86
CA THR A 254 -36.49 -8.22 1.89
C THR A 254 -37.80 -8.65 2.54
N ALA A 255 -38.93 -8.35 1.89
CA ALA A 255 -40.25 -8.74 2.38
C ALA A 255 -40.38 -10.27 2.52
N GLY A 256 -40.83 -10.73 3.69
CA GLY A 256 -40.98 -12.17 3.98
C GLY A 256 -39.67 -12.90 4.26
N ALA A 257 -38.52 -12.22 4.24
CA ALA A 257 -37.26 -12.75 4.75
C ALA A 257 -37.11 -12.42 6.23
N ALA A 258 -36.46 -13.33 6.96
CA ALA A 258 -35.96 -13.07 8.30
C ALA A 258 -34.63 -13.81 8.48
N ASP A 259 -33.73 -13.26 9.26
CA ASP A 259 -32.39 -13.79 9.47
C ASP A 259 -31.88 -13.53 10.89
N SER A 260 -30.77 -14.17 11.24
CA SER A 260 -30.17 -14.09 12.56
C SER A 260 -28.68 -14.37 12.52
N LEU A 261 -27.99 -13.88 13.55
CA LEU A 261 -26.66 -14.34 13.92
C LEU A 261 -26.81 -15.42 14.99
N GLY A 262 -26.27 -16.61 14.72
CA GLY A 262 -26.32 -17.69 15.69
C GLY A 262 -25.27 -17.57 16.80
N SER A 263 -25.43 -18.36 17.86
CA SER A 263 -24.45 -18.49 18.93
C SER A 263 -23.29 -19.39 18.52
N ILE A 264 -22.12 -19.18 19.15
CA ILE A 264 -20.94 -20.03 18.98
C ILE A 264 -20.56 -20.64 20.33
N ASP A 265 -20.47 -21.96 20.42
CA ASP A 265 -20.23 -22.71 21.67
C ASP A 265 -21.20 -22.34 22.81
N GLY A 266 -22.45 -22.04 22.46
CA GLY A 266 -23.50 -21.62 23.40
C GLY A 266 -23.45 -20.13 23.79
N ILE A 267 -22.46 -19.37 23.28
CA ILE A 267 -22.28 -17.96 23.60
C ILE A 267 -22.86 -17.11 22.48
N ALA A 268 -23.87 -16.32 22.79
CA ALA A 268 -24.46 -15.36 21.84
C ALA A 268 -23.52 -14.17 21.61
N VAL A 269 -23.50 -13.65 20.38
CA VAL A 269 -22.78 -12.42 20.07
C VAL A 269 -23.58 -11.21 20.56
N THR A 270 -23.00 -10.46 21.49
CA THR A 270 -23.60 -9.27 22.09
C THR A 270 -22.53 -8.24 22.37
N SER A 271 -22.90 -6.97 22.56
CA SER A 271 -21.96 -5.94 23.02
C SER A 271 -21.23 -6.32 24.31
N THR A 272 -21.90 -7.01 25.24
CA THR A 272 -21.28 -7.49 26.49
C THR A 272 -20.22 -8.56 26.20
N THR A 273 -20.61 -9.65 25.52
CA THR A 273 -19.73 -10.80 25.25
C THR A 273 -18.57 -10.46 24.31
N VAL A 274 -18.74 -9.46 23.44
CA VAL A 274 -17.66 -8.88 22.61
C VAL A 274 -16.76 -7.97 23.46
N GLY A 275 -17.33 -7.15 24.34
CA GLY A 275 -16.59 -6.20 25.16
C GLY A 275 -15.66 -6.88 26.18
N ASP A 276 -16.18 -7.88 26.90
CA ASP A 276 -15.44 -8.66 27.90
C ASP A 276 -14.56 -9.76 27.30
N SER A 277 -14.62 -9.95 25.97
CA SER A 277 -13.85 -10.97 25.22
C SER A 277 -14.24 -12.42 25.51
N THR A 278 -15.46 -12.67 25.99
CA THR A 278 -15.99 -14.03 26.19
C THR A 278 -16.56 -14.65 24.92
N PHE A 279 -16.96 -13.85 23.92
CA PHE A 279 -17.42 -14.37 22.62
C PHE A 279 -16.25 -14.98 21.84
N PRO A 280 -16.32 -16.25 21.39
CA PRO A 280 -15.18 -16.97 20.84
C PRO A 280 -14.56 -16.31 19.59
N PHE A 281 -15.39 -15.76 18.71
CA PHE A 281 -14.96 -15.13 17.45
C PHE A 281 -14.91 -13.60 17.59
N GLY A 282 -14.43 -13.12 18.73
CA GLY A 282 -14.21 -11.69 19.01
C GLY A 282 -12.96 -11.15 18.31
N ARG A 283 -13.04 -9.94 17.76
CA ARG A 283 -11.92 -9.26 17.10
C ARG A 283 -11.78 -7.82 17.53
N SER A 284 -10.60 -7.26 17.26
CA SER A 284 -10.37 -5.81 17.29
C SER A 284 -10.52 -5.20 15.90
N LEU A 285 -10.91 -3.93 15.88
CA LEU A 285 -10.96 -3.07 14.69
C LEU A 285 -9.84 -2.05 14.76
N TYR A 286 -9.17 -1.82 13.63
CA TYR A 286 -7.89 -1.10 13.58
C TYR A 286 -7.92 0.04 12.57
N ASN A 287 -7.18 1.10 12.90
CA ASN A 287 -6.57 1.96 11.91
C ASN A 287 -5.11 1.56 11.76
N VAL A 288 -4.61 1.56 10.53
CA VAL A 288 -3.28 1.07 10.17
C VAL A 288 -2.49 2.22 9.58
N LEU A 289 -1.36 2.52 10.22
CA LEU A 289 -0.45 3.58 9.83
C LEU A 289 0.81 3.00 9.21
N ARG A 290 1.41 3.75 8.29
CA ARG A 290 2.74 3.45 7.75
C ARG A 290 3.46 4.76 7.50
N TYR A 291 4.51 5.02 8.27
CA TYR A 291 5.27 6.28 8.22
C TYR A 291 4.36 7.54 8.28
N PRO A 292 3.49 7.66 9.30
CA PRO A 292 2.47 8.69 9.34
C PRO A 292 3.06 10.11 9.44
N SER A 293 2.42 11.06 8.76
CA SER A 293 2.64 12.49 8.98
C SER A 293 2.21 12.91 10.39
N GLU A 294 2.62 14.10 10.84
CA GLU A 294 2.19 14.61 12.16
C GLU A 294 0.68 14.79 12.25
N ALA A 295 0.03 15.30 11.21
CA ALA A 295 -1.44 15.37 11.13
C ALA A 295 -2.09 13.98 11.28
N THR A 296 -1.54 12.96 10.61
CA THR A 296 -2.01 11.57 10.74
C THR A 296 -1.84 11.04 12.17
N LYS A 297 -0.72 11.35 12.82
CA LYS A 297 -0.47 10.95 14.22
C LYS A 297 -1.45 11.62 15.18
N ARG A 298 -1.75 12.91 15.02
CA ARG A 298 -2.77 13.62 15.83
C ARG A 298 -4.14 12.95 15.74
N TYR A 299 -4.46 12.35 14.60
CA TYR A 299 -5.70 11.62 14.44
C TYR A 299 -5.63 10.20 15.04
N LEU A 300 -4.56 9.43 14.77
CA LEU A 300 -4.55 7.96 14.89
C LEU A 300 -3.37 7.35 15.68
N ASP A 301 -2.46 8.14 16.25
CA ASP A 301 -1.37 7.61 17.06
C ASP A 301 -1.93 6.80 18.26
N PRO A 302 -1.37 5.61 18.57
CA PRO A 302 -1.92 4.71 19.58
C PRO A 302 -1.88 5.24 21.02
N VAL A 303 -1.17 6.34 21.28
CA VAL A 303 -1.08 7.01 22.59
C VAL A 303 -1.72 8.39 22.52
N ASP A 304 -1.24 9.21 21.59
CA ASP A 304 -1.53 10.65 21.58
C ASP A 304 -2.55 11.06 20.49
N GLY A 305 -3.01 10.10 19.69
CA GLY A 305 -4.04 10.34 18.68
C GLY A 305 -5.40 10.63 19.32
N PHE A 306 -6.22 11.41 18.63
CA PHE A 306 -7.58 11.81 19.02
C PHE A 306 -8.42 10.64 19.54
N LEU A 307 -8.40 9.49 18.85
CA LEU A 307 -9.17 8.32 19.29
C LEU A 307 -8.64 7.69 20.59
N CYS A 308 -7.35 7.84 20.84
CA CYS A 308 -6.58 7.01 21.77
C CYS A 308 -6.23 7.73 23.07
N ARG A 309 -5.95 9.03 22.99
CA ARG A 309 -5.48 9.83 24.12
C ARG A 309 -6.52 9.99 25.23
N THR A 310 -6.03 10.13 26.46
CA THR A 310 -6.87 10.11 27.68
C THR A 310 -7.00 11.47 28.36
N ASP A 311 -6.20 12.45 27.95
CA ASP A 311 -6.23 13.82 28.45
C ASP A 311 -7.37 14.66 27.82
N ILE A 312 -8.05 14.13 26.79
CA ILE A 312 -9.20 14.80 26.15
C ILE A 312 -10.56 14.37 26.72
N ASP A 313 -10.59 13.57 27.77
CA ASP A 313 -11.84 12.99 28.31
C ASP A 313 -12.87 14.04 28.72
N ASN A 314 -12.39 15.22 29.14
CA ASN A 314 -13.22 16.37 29.53
C ASN A 314 -13.21 17.52 28.52
N VAL A 315 -12.50 17.37 27.39
CA VAL A 315 -12.51 18.38 26.33
C VAL A 315 -13.87 18.36 25.64
N VAL A 316 -14.40 19.54 25.36
CA VAL A 316 -15.73 19.75 24.78
C VAL A 316 -15.59 20.14 23.31
N SER A 317 -16.42 19.54 22.45
CA SER A 317 -16.52 19.94 21.05
C SER A 317 -17.00 21.39 20.94
N SER A 318 -16.33 22.16 20.09
CA SER A 318 -16.73 23.54 19.77
C SER A 318 -18.02 23.61 18.94
N ILE A 319 -18.42 22.50 18.31
CA ILE A 319 -19.61 22.42 17.45
C ILE A 319 -20.83 21.93 18.22
N THR A 320 -20.68 20.85 18.99
CA THR A 320 -21.83 20.18 19.63
C THR A 320 -22.04 20.58 21.09
N GLY A 321 -21.02 21.14 21.74
CA GLY A 321 -21.02 21.40 23.19
C GLY A 321 -20.95 20.14 24.06
N ARG A 322 -20.68 18.96 23.49
CA ARG A 322 -20.56 17.69 24.24
C ARG A 322 -19.10 17.28 24.43
N LYS A 323 -18.84 16.41 25.41
CA LYS A 323 -17.50 15.88 25.69
C LYS A 323 -17.02 14.98 24.54
N LEU A 324 -15.83 15.22 24.01
CA LEU A 324 -15.28 14.48 22.86
C LEU A 324 -15.22 12.97 23.11
N ARG A 325 -14.75 12.51 24.27
CA ARG A 325 -14.70 11.08 24.60
C ARG A 325 -16.09 10.43 24.60
N SER A 326 -17.12 11.14 25.07
CA SER A 326 -18.50 10.65 25.03
C SER A 326 -18.98 10.50 23.59
N GLU A 327 -18.64 11.47 22.72
CA GLU A 327 -19.00 11.42 21.30
C GLU A 327 -18.26 10.31 20.54
N ILE A 328 -16.97 10.11 20.80
CA ILE A 328 -16.19 8.99 20.23
C ILE A 328 -16.85 7.66 20.59
N ASN A 329 -17.15 7.44 21.87
CA ASN A 329 -17.78 6.21 22.33
C ASN A 329 -19.18 6.02 21.73
N SER A 330 -19.95 7.10 21.62
CA SER A 330 -21.28 7.09 21.00
C SER A 330 -21.20 6.80 19.50
N ALA A 331 -20.21 7.35 18.79
CA ALA A 331 -19.99 7.09 17.37
C ALA A 331 -19.64 5.62 17.10
N ILE A 332 -18.80 5.02 17.94
CA ILE A 332 -18.45 3.59 17.87
C ILE A 332 -19.67 2.71 18.18
N ALA A 333 -20.37 3.01 19.28
CA ALA A 333 -21.54 2.25 19.71
C ALA A 333 -22.73 2.36 18.74
N ALA A 334 -22.90 3.53 18.10
CA ALA A 334 -23.94 3.73 17.09
C ALA A 334 -23.78 2.78 15.89
N GLU A 335 -22.56 2.32 15.60
CA GLU A 335 -22.25 1.36 14.54
C GLU A 335 -22.21 -0.10 15.04
N GLY A 336 -22.74 -0.35 16.25
CA GLY A 336 -22.86 -1.68 16.85
C GLY A 336 -21.54 -2.27 17.37
N PHE A 337 -20.47 -1.48 17.36
CA PHE A 337 -19.16 -1.88 17.88
C PHE A 337 -19.01 -1.51 19.36
N VAL A 338 -18.04 -2.13 20.03
CA VAL A 338 -17.77 -1.89 21.45
C VAL A 338 -16.53 -1.01 21.60
N PRO A 339 -16.64 0.20 22.18
CA PRO A 339 -15.48 1.03 22.48
C PRO A 339 -14.51 0.29 23.41
N LEU A 340 -13.22 0.42 23.17
CA LEU A 340 -12.21 -0.10 24.09
C LEU A 340 -12.19 0.73 25.37
N ALA A 341 -12.03 0.07 26.52
CA ALA A 341 -11.80 0.74 27.79
C ALA A 341 -10.36 1.28 27.87
N LYS A 342 -10.15 2.30 28.70
CA LYS A 342 -8.80 2.77 29.05
C LYS A 342 -7.95 1.61 29.59
N GLY A 343 -6.75 1.46 29.06
CA GLY A 343 -5.82 0.41 29.50
C GLY A 343 -4.44 0.59 28.90
N THR A 344 -3.55 -0.36 29.15
CA THR A 344 -2.18 -0.32 28.62
C THR A 344 -2.17 -0.33 27.10
N VAL A 345 -1.34 0.52 26.49
CA VAL A 345 -1.25 0.65 25.02
C VAL A 345 -0.76 -0.66 24.39
N GLY A 346 0.25 -1.31 25.00
CA GLY A 346 0.92 -2.48 24.43
C GLY A 346 1.95 -2.11 23.36
N GLY A 347 2.57 -3.12 22.74
CA GLY A 347 3.51 -2.92 21.64
C GLY A 347 4.75 -2.09 22.00
N GLY A 348 5.30 -2.26 23.19
CA GLY A 348 6.51 -1.54 23.63
C GLY A 348 6.31 -0.07 24.03
N ARG A 349 5.09 0.48 23.92
CA ARG A 349 4.77 1.83 24.39
C ARG A 349 4.30 1.82 25.85
N THR A 350 4.78 2.78 26.63
CA THR A 350 4.35 3.01 28.01
C THR A 350 3.17 3.98 28.06
N GLY A 351 2.23 3.77 29.00
CA GLY A 351 1.11 4.68 29.23
C GLY A 351 -0.26 4.03 29.14
N GLN A 352 -1.29 4.84 29.38
CA GLN A 352 -2.69 4.46 29.31
C GLN A 352 -3.34 5.06 28.07
N SER A 353 -4.13 4.27 27.36
CA SER A 353 -4.79 4.66 26.12
C SER A 353 -6.14 3.97 25.98
N TYR A 354 -7.04 4.58 25.21
CA TYR A 354 -8.25 3.95 24.72
C TYR A 354 -7.99 3.06 23.48
N CYS A 355 -6.79 3.08 22.92
CA CYS A 355 -6.38 2.20 21.84
C CYS A 355 -5.41 1.12 22.30
N ARG A 356 -5.21 0.09 21.47
CA ARG A 356 -4.16 -0.93 21.66
C ARG A 356 -3.27 -1.00 20.44
N LEU A 357 -1.96 -0.96 20.64
CA LEU A 357 -1.00 -1.17 19.57
C LEU A 357 -0.79 -2.67 19.39
N SER A 358 -1.23 -3.17 18.23
CA SER A 358 -0.85 -4.48 17.72
C SER A 358 0.23 -4.25 16.68
N MET A 359 1.48 -4.52 17.02
CA MET A 359 2.51 -4.54 16.00
C MET A 359 2.46 -5.90 15.31
N PRO A 360 2.66 -6.00 13.98
CA PRO A 360 3.27 -7.21 13.46
C PRO A 360 4.51 -7.49 14.32
N LYS A 361 4.82 -8.76 14.53
CA LYS A 361 5.98 -9.23 15.30
C LYS A 361 7.12 -8.19 15.19
N PRO A 362 7.64 -7.63 16.30
CA PRO A 362 8.68 -6.60 16.19
C PRO A 362 9.77 -7.10 15.26
N ASP A 363 10.48 -6.21 14.57
CA ASP A 363 11.73 -6.56 13.88
C ASP A 363 12.73 -7.04 14.94
N VAL A 364 12.58 -8.30 15.36
CA VAL A 364 13.46 -9.02 16.29
C VAL A 364 14.61 -9.67 15.54
N THR A 365 14.60 -9.58 14.21
CA THR A 365 15.60 -10.16 13.33
C THR A 365 16.14 -9.07 12.44
N SER A 366 17.46 -8.96 12.39
CA SER A 366 18.18 -8.07 11.48
C SER A 366 17.72 -8.22 10.04
N ALA A 367 17.67 -7.11 9.29
CA ALA A 367 17.47 -7.13 7.85
C ALA A 367 18.46 -8.10 7.17
N SER A 368 17.96 -8.92 6.26
CA SER A 368 18.76 -9.82 5.43
C SER A 368 19.11 -9.14 4.10
N VAL A 369 20.28 -9.51 3.54
CA VAL A 369 20.83 -8.89 2.34
C VAL A 369 20.89 -9.90 1.21
N GLY A 370 20.26 -9.57 0.08
CA GLY A 370 20.39 -10.27 -1.19
C GLY A 370 21.31 -9.51 -2.15
N PHE A 371 22.14 -10.24 -2.90
CA PHE A 371 23.04 -9.67 -3.90
C PHE A 371 22.69 -10.21 -5.30
N THR A 372 22.60 -9.32 -6.27
CA THR A 372 22.47 -9.64 -7.70
C THR A 372 23.55 -8.90 -8.47
N VAL A 373 24.48 -9.65 -9.07
CA VAL A 373 25.55 -9.08 -9.91
C VAL A 373 25.00 -8.88 -11.33
N ASN A 374 24.87 -7.62 -11.77
CA ASN A 374 24.18 -7.29 -13.03
C ASN A 374 25.16 -7.02 -14.19
N ALA A 375 26.41 -6.67 -13.92
CA ALA A 375 27.43 -6.46 -14.95
C ALA A 375 28.84 -6.77 -14.43
N THR A 376 29.65 -7.49 -15.21
CA THR A 376 31.02 -7.93 -14.88
C THR A 376 32.10 -7.27 -15.75
N ASP A 377 31.82 -6.08 -16.31
CA ASP A 377 32.77 -5.33 -17.14
C ASP A 377 33.78 -4.54 -16.27
N TYR A 378 35.04 -4.51 -16.68
CA TYR A 378 36.15 -3.77 -16.06
C TYR A 378 35.86 -2.27 -15.92
N ALA A 379 35.09 -1.68 -16.85
CA ALA A 379 34.82 -0.24 -16.88
C ALA A 379 33.61 0.19 -16.04
N SER A 380 32.60 -0.68 -15.87
CA SER A 380 31.35 -0.34 -15.16
C SER A 380 30.58 -1.58 -14.70
N SER A 381 31.17 -2.35 -13.79
CA SER A 381 30.47 -3.36 -13.01
C SER A 381 29.52 -2.70 -12.02
N SER A 382 28.28 -3.19 -11.96
CA SER A 382 27.33 -2.81 -10.91
C SER A 382 26.73 -4.05 -10.24
N VAL A 383 26.67 -3.98 -8.92
CA VAL A 383 26.05 -5.00 -8.08
C VAL A 383 24.84 -4.37 -7.40
N ARG A 384 23.68 -4.98 -7.63
CA ARG A 384 22.46 -4.61 -6.93
C ARG A 384 22.39 -5.35 -5.61
N VAL A 385 22.17 -4.59 -4.56
CA VAL A 385 21.99 -5.07 -3.20
C VAL A 385 20.56 -4.78 -2.80
N THR A 386 19.81 -5.82 -2.48
CA THR A 386 18.42 -5.72 -2.04
C THR A 386 18.35 -6.09 -0.57
N PHE A 387 17.76 -5.22 0.24
CA PHE A 387 17.51 -5.49 1.64
C PHE A 387 16.11 -6.09 1.79
N SER A 388 15.92 -7.01 2.74
CA SER A 388 14.59 -7.58 3.01
C SER A 388 13.58 -6.55 3.50
N GLU A 389 14.07 -5.42 4.01
CA GLU A 389 13.32 -4.30 4.56
C GLU A 389 14.12 -3.00 4.36
N GLN A 390 13.59 -1.85 4.79
CA GLN A 390 14.31 -0.59 4.65
C GLN A 390 15.37 -0.40 5.73
N VAL A 391 16.61 -0.15 5.31
CA VAL A 391 17.78 0.03 6.18
C VAL A 391 18.30 1.46 6.18
N VAL A 392 19.09 1.81 7.19
CA VAL A 392 19.83 3.08 7.31
C VAL A 392 21.34 2.82 7.42
N GLY A 393 22.15 3.85 7.22
CA GLY A 393 23.61 3.73 7.32
C GLY A 393 24.28 3.21 6.05
N VAL A 394 23.60 3.19 4.89
CA VAL A 394 24.20 2.81 3.60
C VAL A 394 25.13 3.91 3.10
N SER A 395 26.39 3.55 2.83
CA SER A 395 27.43 4.48 2.38
C SER A 395 28.54 3.72 1.66
N GLY A 396 29.50 4.44 1.06
CA GLY A 396 30.66 3.81 0.43
C GLY A 396 31.60 3.08 1.40
N SER A 397 31.47 3.27 2.72
CA SER A 397 32.22 2.53 3.74
C SER A 397 31.47 1.32 4.29
N SER A 398 30.14 1.40 4.37
CA SER A 398 29.31 0.30 4.88
C SER A 398 28.84 -0.66 3.78
N LEU A 399 28.94 -0.25 2.53
CA LEU A 399 28.65 -1.05 1.34
C LEU A 399 29.69 -0.76 0.24
N ALA A 400 30.66 -1.66 0.08
CA ALA A 400 31.85 -1.40 -0.74
C ALA A 400 32.26 -2.58 -1.62
N ILE A 401 32.86 -2.27 -2.78
CA ILE A 401 33.55 -3.25 -3.62
C ILE A 401 34.96 -3.46 -3.06
N THR A 402 35.37 -4.72 -2.94
CA THR A 402 36.73 -5.11 -2.57
C THR A 402 37.24 -6.20 -3.51
N THR A 403 38.55 -6.38 -3.61
CA THR A 403 39.11 -7.63 -4.13
C THR A 403 38.77 -8.77 -3.18
N SER A 404 38.80 -10.02 -3.63
CA SER A 404 38.64 -11.18 -2.73
C SER A 404 39.70 -11.22 -1.62
N GLY A 405 40.85 -10.56 -1.81
CA GLY A 405 41.88 -10.36 -0.79
C GLY A 405 41.64 -9.18 0.17
N GLY A 406 40.50 -8.49 0.07
CA GLY A 406 40.08 -7.42 0.98
C GLY A 406 40.56 -6.01 0.63
N ALA A 407 41.24 -5.80 -0.50
CA ALA A 407 41.68 -4.47 -0.90
C ALA A 407 40.48 -3.64 -1.42
N PRO A 408 40.28 -2.39 -0.95
CA PRO A 408 39.15 -1.57 -1.34
C PRO A 408 39.27 -1.13 -2.81
N VAL A 409 38.12 -1.06 -3.49
CA VAL A 409 38.00 -0.51 -4.85
C VAL A 409 37.14 0.75 -4.78
N ALA A 410 37.57 1.81 -5.46
CA ALA A 410 36.77 3.03 -5.53
C ALA A 410 35.41 2.73 -6.19
N SER A 411 34.32 3.06 -5.49
CA SER A 411 32.95 2.81 -5.93
C SER A 411 32.02 3.97 -5.61
N SER A 412 30.93 4.09 -6.36
CA SER A 412 29.77 4.92 -6.04
C SER A 412 28.61 4.06 -5.60
N VAL A 413 27.76 4.59 -4.72
CA VAL A 413 26.53 3.94 -4.27
C VAL A 413 25.35 4.85 -4.62
N SER A 414 24.37 4.30 -5.32
CA SER A 414 23.07 4.94 -5.53
C SER A 414 21.99 4.14 -4.83
N CYS A 415 21.08 4.82 -4.16
CA CYS A 415 20.09 4.19 -3.30
C CYS A 415 18.67 4.50 -3.74
N ILE A 416 17.81 3.51 -3.59
CA ILE A 416 16.40 3.54 -3.95
C ILE A 416 15.61 3.13 -2.72
N ASN A 417 14.58 3.90 -2.39
CA ASN A 417 13.68 3.59 -1.28
C ASN A 417 12.62 2.55 -1.68
N ALA A 418 11.76 2.15 -0.75
CA ALA A 418 10.69 1.18 -1.03
C ALA A 418 9.66 1.66 -2.07
N ALA A 419 9.57 2.97 -2.34
CA ALA A 419 8.69 3.54 -3.36
C ALA A 419 9.35 3.59 -4.76
N GLY A 420 10.57 3.07 -4.93
CA GLY A 420 11.29 3.08 -6.20
C GLY A 420 11.94 4.42 -6.55
N ALA A 421 11.92 5.39 -5.63
CA ALA A 421 12.53 6.70 -5.83
C ALA A 421 14.01 6.73 -5.41
N SER A 422 14.84 7.46 -6.15
CA SER A 422 16.24 7.71 -5.79
C SER A 422 16.31 8.54 -4.50
N VAL A 423 17.10 8.07 -3.53
CA VAL A 423 17.31 8.72 -2.24
C VAL A 423 18.80 8.85 -1.93
N ALA A 424 19.14 9.81 -1.06
CA ALA A 424 20.50 9.91 -0.53
C ALA A 424 20.80 8.71 0.39
N CYS A 425 21.85 7.95 0.08
CA CYS A 425 22.16 6.71 0.77
C CYS A 425 22.39 6.87 2.29
N GLY A 426 23.10 7.93 2.70
CA GLY A 426 23.48 8.14 4.10
C GLY A 426 22.39 8.72 4.99
N SER A 427 21.30 9.25 4.41
CA SER A 427 20.25 9.96 5.14
C SER A 427 18.84 9.43 4.87
N GLY A 428 18.67 8.54 3.88
CA GLY A 428 17.39 7.95 3.53
C GLY A 428 17.28 6.48 3.94
N PRO A 429 16.08 6.00 4.28
CA PRO A 429 15.84 4.58 4.41
C PRO A 429 15.89 3.90 3.03
N VAL A 430 16.88 3.04 2.84
CA VAL A 430 17.23 2.38 1.58
C VAL A 430 16.61 0.99 1.52
N LEU A 431 15.99 0.61 0.40
CA LEU A 431 15.54 -0.77 0.16
C LEU A 431 16.43 -1.47 -0.88
N ILE A 432 16.94 -0.71 -1.85
CA ILE A 432 17.84 -1.19 -2.89
C ILE A 432 19.02 -0.24 -2.98
N ALA A 433 20.23 -0.78 -3.00
CA ALA A 433 21.45 -0.03 -3.28
C ALA A 433 22.16 -0.64 -4.50
N ASP A 434 22.45 0.18 -5.49
CA ASP A 434 23.31 -0.19 -6.62
C ASP A 434 24.72 0.34 -6.34
N VAL A 435 25.68 -0.60 -6.22
CA VAL A 435 27.10 -0.29 -6.01
C VAL A 435 27.82 -0.45 -7.34
N SER A 436 28.47 0.62 -7.80
CA SER A 436 29.18 0.61 -9.09
C SER A 436 30.64 0.99 -8.88
N ASN A 437 31.58 0.31 -9.56
CA ASN A 437 32.98 0.72 -9.51
C ASN A 437 33.16 2.08 -10.22
N SER A 438 33.90 2.99 -9.60
CA SER A 438 34.26 4.29 -10.18
C SER A 438 35.68 4.31 -10.70
N ALA A 439 36.55 3.41 -10.21
CA ALA A 439 37.82 3.08 -10.83
C ALA A 439 37.67 1.79 -11.65
N ALA A 440 38.39 1.73 -12.76
CA ALA A 440 38.39 0.54 -13.59
C ALA A 440 39.03 -0.64 -12.84
N LEU A 441 38.48 -1.85 -13.01
CA LEU A 441 38.88 -3.03 -12.24
C LEU A 441 40.26 -3.55 -12.69
N ALA A 442 40.61 -4.81 -12.51
CA ALA A 442 41.84 -5.39 -13.08
C ALA A 442 41.45 -6.71 -13.76
N PRO A 443 41.80 -6.93 -15.03
CA PRO A 443 41.39 -8.14 -15.74
C PRO A 443 41.87 -9.40 -15.01
N GLY A 444 40.99 -10.38 -14.87
CA GLY A 444 41.31 -11.66 -14.21
C GLY A 444 41.41 -11.59 -12.68
N THR A 445 41.12 -10.43 -12.06
CA THR A 445 41.04 -10.31 -10.60
C THR A 445 39.62 -10.59 -10.11
N SER A 446 39.51 -11.28 -8.98
CA SER A 446 38.23 -11.56 -8.30
C SER A 446 37.85 -10.43 -7.35
N TYR A 447 36.58 -10.06 -7.37
CA TYR A 447 35.98 -8.99 -6.60
C TYR A 447 34.69 -9.45 -5.90
N ARG A 448 34.33 -8.75 -4.82
CA ARG A 448 33.08 -8.95 -4.08
C ARG A 448 32.55 -7.65 -3.50
N VAL A 449 31.25 -7.60 -3.20
CA VAL A 449 30.63 -6.52 -2.42
C VAL A 449 30.46 -7.00 -0.99
N ASN A 450 30.91 -6.19 -0.03
CA ASN A 450 30.69 -6.43 1.38
C ASN A 450 29.69 -5.41 1.94
N ALA A 451 28.73 -5.90 2.71
CA ALA A 451 27.79 -5.13 3.51
C ALA A 451 28.15 -5.33 4.99
N SER A 452 28.47 -4.25 5.70
CA SER A 452 28.88 -4.28 7.11
C SER A 452 27.69 -4.14 8.06
N ASP A 453 27.90 -4.51 9.33
CA ASP A 453 26.99 -4.27 10.46
C ASP A 453 26.72 -2.78 10.77
N ALA A 454 27.48 -1.85 10.20
CA ALA A 454 27.15 -0.41 10.23
C ALA A 454 25.85 -0.06 9.47
N ILE A 455 25.34 -0.99 8.65
CA ILE A 455 23.99 -0.90 8.09
C ILE A 455 23.04 -1.51 9.12
N THR A 456 22.03 -0.76 9.53
CA THR A 456 21.01 -1.24 10.47
C THR A 456 19.65 -1.17 9.82
N ASP A 457 18.72 -1.99 10.30
CA ASP A 457 17.31 -1.70 10.07
C ASP A 457 16.90 -0.37 10.76
N ARG A 458 15.64 0.03 10.60
CA ARG A 458 15.12 1.25 11.27
C ARG A 458 14.97 1.09 12.79
N ALA A 459 14.97 -0.13 13.32
CA ALA A 459 14.96 -0.43 14.74
C ALA A 459 16.36 -0.37 15.38
N GLY A 460 17.41 -0.22 14.56
CA GLY A 460 18.80 -0.16 14.98
C GLY A 460 19.46 -1.53 15.10
N ASN A 461 18.82 -2.62 14.66
CA ASN A 461 19.47 -3.92 14.62
C ASN A 461 20.45 -3.95 13.43
N PRO A 462 21.73 -4.29 13.66
CA PRO A 462 22.70 -4.40 12.57
C PRO A 462 22.38 -5.58 11.66
N ILE A 463 22.58 -5.42 10.35
CA ILE A 463 22.55 -6.55 9.44
C ILE A 463 23.66 -7.55 9.82
N ALA A 464 23.42 -8.84 9.57
CA ALA A 464 24.51 -9.79 9.58
C ALA A 464 25.51 -9.41 8.48
N GLY A 465 26.79 -9.24 8.84
CA GLY A 465 27.86 -8.94 7.88
C GLY A 465 27.79 -9.92 6.72
N SER A 466 27.50 -9.41 5.53
CA SER A 466 27.12 -10.21 4.37
C SER A 466 27.95 -9.83 3.17
N SER A 467 28.15 -10.77 2.27
CA SER A 467 28.99 -10.53 1.11
C SER A 467 28.51 -11.31 -0.10
N SER A 468 28.66 -10.70 -1.27
CA SER A 468 28.28 -11.35 -2.52
C SER A 468 29.17 -12.56 -2.81
N ALA A 469 28.71 -13.43 -3.72
CA ALA A 469 29.63 -14.32 -4.40
C ALA A 469 30.73 -13.51 -5.12
N ASP A 470 31.91 -14.11 -5.23
CA ASP A 470 33.01 -13.50 -5.96
C ASP A 470 32.70 -13.49 -7.47
N TRP A 471 33.05 -12.38 -8.15
CA TRP A 471 33.01 -12.31 -9.60
C TRP A 471 34.38 -11.91 -10.15
N VAL A 472 34.71 -12.43 -11.33
CA VAL A 472 35.94 -12.07 -12.03
C VAL A 472 35.65 -10.96 -13.02
N ALA A 473 36.47 -9.91 -13.03
CA ALA A 473 36.43 -8.93 -14.11
C ALA A 473 36.96 -9.57 -15.40
N THR A 474 36.05 -10.01 -16.28
CA THR A 474 36.40 -10.61 -17.58
C THR A 474 36.71 -9.50 -18.58
N GLY A 475 37.84 -9.58 -19.29
CA GLY A 475 38.29 -8.56 -20.24
C GLY A 475 37.48 -8.44 -21.54
N VAL A 476 36.19 -8.78 -21.54
CA VAL A 476 35.31 -8.73 -22.70
C VAL A 476 34.15 -7.79 -22.38
N VAL A 477 34.11 -6.63 -23.05
CA VAL A 477 33.02 -5.65 -22.98
C VAL A 477 31.76 -6.26 -23.61
N PRO A 478 30.66 -6.54 -22.87
CA PRO A 478 29.37 -6.82 -23.47
C PRO A 478 28.70 -5.48 -23.76
N THR A 479 28.79 -5.01 -25.00
CA THR A 479 28.11 -3.78 -25.43
C THR A 479 26.60 -3.98 -25.41
N ASN A 480 25.91 -3.43 -24.40
CA ASN A 480 24.47 -3.05 -24.37
C ASN A 480 24.27 -2.22 -23.08
N VAL A 481 23.91 -0.93 -23.02
CA VAL A 481 22.73 -0.27 -23.63
C VAL A 481 22.95 1.26 -23.65
N LYS A 482 23.22 1.86 -24.82
CA LYS A 482 22.67 3.16 -25.29
C LYS A 482 22.82 3.21 -26.82
N ARG A 483 21.72 3.07 -27.56
CA ARG A 483 21.72 3.13 -29.02
C ARG A 483 22.00 4.56 -29.50
N ALA A 484 23.00 4.75 -30.35
CA ALA A 484 23.29 6.06 -30.95
C ALA A 484 22.19 6.44 -31.96
N GLN A 485 21.63 7.64 -31.85
CA GLN A 485 20.65 8.18 -32.80
C GLN A 485 21.31 9.22 -33.71
N ILE A 486 20.98 9.20 -35.00
CA ILE A 486 21.32 10.31 -35.91
C ILE A 486 20.30 11.42 -35.64
N LEU A 487 20.74 12.54 -35.06
CA LEU A 487 19.89 13.72 -34.84
C LEU A 487 19.33 14.20 -36.19
N GLY A 488 18.05 13.91 -36.43
CA GLY A 488 17.30 14.31 -37.60
C GLY A 488 16.70 15.72 -37.50
N VAL A 489 17.39 16.68 -36.88
CA VAL A 489 16.97 18.09 -36.92
C VAL A 489 17.78 18.81 -38.00
N GLY A 490 17.26 18.85 -39.23
CA GLY A 490 17.77 19.76 -40.27
C GLY A 490 18.03 19.22 -41.67
N LEU A 491 17.72 17.95 -42.00
CA LEU A 491 17.87 17.49 -43.39
C LEU A 491 16.72 18.02 -44.27
N VAL A 492 17.06 18.92 -45.19
CA VAL A 492 16.16 19.63 -46.10
C VAL A 492 15.19 18.66 -46.80
N LYS A 493 13.87 18.86 -46.65
CA LYS A 493 12.82 17.99 -47.24
C LYS A 493 12.78 17.95 -48.78
N SER A 494 13.61 18.75 -49.46
CA SER A 494 13.73 18.76 -50.92
C SER A 494 15.08 19.23 -51.43
N LEU A 495 15.61 18.57 -52.47
CA LEU A 495 16.86 18.93 -53.15
C LEU A 495 16.57 19.53 -54.53
N LYS A 496 17.17 20.67 -54.86
CA LYS A 496 17.05 21.32 -56.19
C LYS A 496 17.95 20.62 -57.21
N VAL A 497 17.50 20.53 -58.46
CA VAL A 497 18.27 19.95 -59.57
C VAL A 497 19.65 20.60 -59.69
N LYS A 498 20.70 19.78 -59.87
CA LYS A 498 22.13 20.17 -59.91
C LYS A 498 22.72 20.78 -58.62
N ARG A 499 22.01 20.76 -57.49
CA ARG A 499 22.56 21.14 -56.17
C ARG A 499 22.87 19.89 -55.34
N SER A 500 23.81 20.03 -54.40
CA SER A 500 24.17 18.98 -53.44
C SER A 500 23.82 19.40 -52.01
N ALA A 501 23.45 18.41 -51.18
CA ALA A 501 23.24 18.61 -49.75
C ALA A 501 24.29 17.83 -48.95
N VAL A 502 24.68 18.38 -47.80
CA VAL A 502 25.61 17.74 -46.87
C VAL A 502 24.83 16.81 -45.95
N LEU A 503 25.35 15.60 -45.79
CA LEU A 503 24.86 14.58 -44.88
C LEU A 503 25.75 14.57 -43.62
N PRO A 504 25.19 14.25 -42.44
CA PRO A 504 25.97 14.14 -41.22
C PRO A 504 27.11 13.13 -41.38
N GLY A 505 28.33 13.53 -41.01
CA GLY A 505 29.52 12.68 -41.05
C GLY A 505 29.74 11.85 -39.79
N SER A 506 29.00 12.13 -38.71
CA SER A 506 29.10 11.42 -37.43
C SER A 506 27.76 11.36 -36.68
N SER A 507 27.64 10.43 -35.73
CA SER A 507 26.49 10.33 -34.81
C SER A 507 26.56 11.39 -33.70
N ASN A 508 25.51 11.49 -32.87
CA ASN A 508 25.50 12.33 -31.68
C ASN A 508 26.50 11.88 -30.59
N GLN A 509 27.11 10.71 -30.76
CA GLN A 509 28.18 10.17 -29.91
C GLN A 509 29.56 10.25 -30.59
N GLY A 510 29.70 11.01 -31.69
CA GLY A 510 30.98 11.24 -32.35
C GLY A 510 31.48 10.10 -33.26
N VAL A 511 30.70 9.02 -33.44
CA VAL A 511 31.08 7.88 -34.30
C VAL A 511 30.92 8.24 -35.77
N GLY A 512 31.93 7.95 -36.61
CA GLY A 512 31.90 8.23 -38.05
C GLY A 512 30.79 7.46 -38.79
N VAL A 513 30.05 8.16 -39.65
CA VAL A 513 28.92 7.63 -40.42
C VAL A 513 29.17 7.77 -41.92
N SER A 514 28.95 6.68 -42.65
CA SER A 514 28.98 6.63 -44.12
C SER A 514 27.57 6.53 -44.69
N TRP A 515 27.36 7.04 -45.91
CA TRP A 515 26.05 7.09 -46.55
C TRP A 515 26.07 6.45 -47.93
N ARG A 516 24.98 5.75 -48.26
CA ARG A 516 24.76 5.15 -49.58
C ARG A 516 23.36 5.48 -50.09
N SER A 517 23.24 5.69 -51.40
CA SER A 517 21.94 5.80 -52.07
C SER A 517 21.41 4.42 -52.43
N THR A 518 20.17 4.12 -52.01
CA THR A 518 19.43 2.93 -52.45
C THR A 518 18.63 3.19 -53.73
N THR A 519 18.54 4.44 -54.18
CA THR A 519 18.01 4.83 -55.50
C THR A 519 19.10 5.53 -56.33
N SER A 520 20.19 4.81 -56.61
CA SER A 520 21.40 5.32 -57.30
C SER A 520 21.13 5.89 -58.70
N SER A 521 20.05 5.47 -59.36
CA SER A 521 19.59 5.99 -60.65
C SER A 521 18.94 7.38 -60.56
N VAL A 522 18.59 7.85 -59.35
CA VAL A 522 17.95 9.15 -59.08
C VAL A 522 18.94 10.13 -58.43
N CYS A 523 19.78 9.64 -57.51
CA CYS A 523 20.78 10.44 -56.79
C CYS A 523 22.00 9.60 -56.42
N LYS A 524 23.16 10.24 -56.35
CA LYS A 524 24.44 9.61 -55.94
C LYS A 524 24.97 10.28 -54.67
N VAL A 525 25.65 9.49 -53.84
CA VAL A 525 26.40 9.98 -52.69
C VAL A 525 27.89 10.01 -53.05
N LYS A 526 28.55 11.15 -52.79
CA LYS A 526 29.99 11.33 -52.99
C LYS A 526 30.57 11.92 -51.71
N GLY A 527 31.33 11.12 -50.97
CA GLY A 527 31.74 11.46 -49.60
C GLY A 527 30.52 11.65 -48.71
N ASN A 528 30.47 12.76 -47.97
CA ASN A 528 29.33 13.14 -47.12
C ASN A 528 28.28 14.00 -47.85
N ARG A 529 28.22 14.00 -49.19
CA ARG A 529 27.24 14.81 -49.94
C ARG A 529 26.36 13.96 -50.84
N VAL A 530 25.07 14.30 -50.91
CA VAL A 530 24.12 13.75 -51.89
C VAL A 530 23.92 14.70 -53.06
N VAL A 531 23.94 14.17 -54.28
CA VAL A 531 23.81 14.91 -55.55
C VAL A 531 22.67 14.32 -56.39
N ALA A 532 21.81 15.19 -56.92
CA ALA A 532 20.73 14.81 -57.82
C ALA A 532 21.28 14.38 -59.21
N GLY A 533 20.98 13.15 -59.63
CA GLY A 533 21.35 12.62 -60.95
C GLY A 533 20.25 12.77 -62.01
N LYS A 534 18.98 12.92 -61.59
CA LYS A 534 17.82 13.15 -62.48
C LYS A 534 17.10 14.46 -62.14
N LYS A 535 16.33 14.98 -63.11
CA LYS A 535 15.55 16.21 -62.95
C LYS A 535 14.39 16.04 -61.93
N LYS A 536 13.78 14.85 -61.81
CA LYS A 536 12.66 14.57 -60.89
C LYS A 536 12.74 13.14 -60.34
N GLY A 537 12.33 12.93 -59.09
CA GLY A 537 12.29 11.61 -58.45
C GLY A 537 12.48 11.67 -56.92
N THR A 538 12.37 10.51 -56.27
CA THR A 538 12.58 10.36 -54.82
C THR A 538 13.92 9.67 -54.56
N CYS A 539 14.80 10.38 -53.87
CA CYS A 539 16.11 9.89 -53.46
C CYS A 539 16.00 9.24 -52.07
N LYS A 540 16.35 7.96 -51.97
CA LYS A 540 16.37 7.20 -50.70
C LYS A 540 17.82 6.87 -50.35
N LEU A 541 18.21 7.20 -49.12
CA LEU A 541 19.56 6.99 -48.61
C LEU A 541 19.52 6.13 -47.35
N VAL A 542 20.59 5.37 -47.13
CA VAL A 542 20.83 4.55 -45.94
C VAL A 542 22.20 4.91 -45.36
N ALA A 543 22.26 5.07 -44.04
CA ALA A 543 23.50 5.29 -43.28
C ALA A 543 24.09 3.97 -42.76
N SER A 544 25.42 3.90 -42.63
CA SER A 544 26.17 2.74 -42.11
C SER A 544 27.42 3.19 -41.33
N ALA A 545 27.79 2.45 -40.27
CA ALA A 545 28.96 2.69 -39.40
C ALA A 545 29.70 1.36 -39.08
N PRO A 546 30.94 1.39 -38.56
CA PRO A 546 31.70 0.18 -38.21
C PRO A 546 31.01 -0.69 -37.13
N GLU A 547 31.27 -1.99 -37.17
CA GLU A 547 30.49 -3.07 -36.53
C GLU A 547 30.48 -3.04 -34.98
N THR A 548 31.34 -2.24 -34.35
CA THR A 548 31.40 -2.08 -32.88
C THR A 548 30.45 -1.01 -32.33
N ALA A 549 29.60 -0.41 -33.16
CA ALA A 549 28.56 0.53 -32.75
C ALA A 549 27.21 0.15 -33.36
N GLU A 550 26.23 -0.23 -32.53
CA GLU A 550 24.83 -0.37 -32.99
C GLU A 550 24.28 1.02 -33.40
N VAL A 551 24.29 1.29 -34.72
CA VAL A 551 23.52 2.37 -35.34
C VAL A 551 22.42 1.69 -36.18
N PHE A 552 21.15 1.85 -35.80
CA PHE A 552 20.04 1.40 -36.65
C PHE A 552 20.15 2.11 -38.00
N GLY A 553 20.03 1.36 -39.11
CA GLY A 553 20.06 1.90 -40.47
C GLY A 553 19.02 3.02 -40.62
N ALA A 554 19.46 4.27 -40.47
CA ALA A 554 18.60 5.43 -40.61
C ALA A 554 18.33 5.64 -42.11
N ALA A 555 17.07 5.56 -42.50
CA ALA A 555 16.64 5.85 -43.86
C ALA A 555 16.24 7.32 -44.00
N ALA A 556 16.89 8.06 -44.90
CA ALA A 556 16.52 9.44 -45.23
C ALA A 556 15.90 9.49 -46.63
N THR A 557 14.80 10.24 -46.79
CA THR A 557 14.09 10.38 -48.07
C THR A 557 14.04 11.85 -48.51
N PHE A 558 14.58 12.15 -49.70
CA PHE A 558 14.57 13.48 -50.30
C PHE A 558 13.71 13.50 -51.57
N LYS A 559 12.79 14.45 -51.72
CA LYS A 559 12.08 14.70 -52.98
C LYS A 559 12.88 15.68 -53.84
N ILE A 560 13.24 15.31 -55.07
CA ILE A 560 13.94 16.21 -56.00
C ILE A 560 12.92 17.10 -56.71
N LYS A 561 13.08 18.42 -56.58
CA LYS A 561 12.21 19.43 -57.20
C LYS A 561 12.96 20.15 -58.34
N VAL A 562 12.33 20.21 -59.51
CA VAL A 562 12.75 21.08 -60.61
C VAL A 562 12.28 22.50 -60.26
N LYS A 563 13.16 23.51 -60.37
CA LYS A 563 12.70 24.90 -60.38
C LYS A 563 11.85 25.10 -61.63
N ARG A 564 10.64 25.66 -61.49
CA ARG A 564 10.22 26.66 -62.47
C ARG A 564 11.02 27.92 -62.17
#